data_AF-Q3ADV8-F1
#
_entry.id   AF-Q3ADV8-F1
#
_cell.length_a   1.000
_cell.length_b   1.000
_cell.length_c   1.000
_cell.angle_alpha   90.00
_cell.angle_beta   90.00
_cell.angle_gamma   90.00
#
_symmetry.space_group_name_H-M   'P 1'
#
loop_
_entity.id
_entity.type
_entity.pdbx_description
1 polymer ?
#
loop_
_entity_poly.entity_id
_entity_poly.type
_entity_poly.pdbx_seq_one_letter_code
_entity_poly.pdbx_strand_id
1 'polypeptide(L)'
;MNPNLKLAEIMEFDNHFYAEVQEVDSKKYAMELIVDKITGAVSPEMGPNMMWNTKYGHMGRMMGWAYNTSTKNRITAEQALQLAQQYLDKNLPGVKAVEPHEFYGYYTLHTEKDGKITGMLSVNGVNGSIWYHSWHG
;
A
#
# COMPACT_ATOMS: atom_id res chain seq x y z
N MET A 1 -7.89 20.73 -7.28
CA MET A 1 -7.60 19.28 -7.28
C MET A 1 -6.50 19.02 -8.29
N ASN A 2 -5.53 18.15 -7.99
CA ASN A 2 -4.60 17.66 -9.01
C ASN A 2 -5.41 16.78 -9.97
N PRO A 3 -5.55 17.14 -11.27
CA PRO A 3 -6.43 16.45 -12.19
C PRO A 3 -6.02 14.99 -12.47
N ASN A 4 -4.80 14.60 -12.09
CA ASN A 4 -4.28 13.25 -12.30
C ASN A 4 -4.51 12.30 -11.11
N LEU A 5 -5.23 12.69 -10.04
CA LEU A 5 -5.49 11.80 -8.90
C LEU A 5 -6.97 11.46 -8.79
N LYS A 6 -7.27 10.19 -8.55
CA LYS A 6 -8.61 9.68 -8.25
C LYS A 6 -8.59 8.79 -7.03
N LEU A 7 -9.70 8.75 -6.31
CA LEU A 7 -9.97 7.68 -5.34
C LEU A 7 -10.15 6.37 -6.11
N ALA A 8 -9.44 5.32 -5.72
CA ALA A 8 -9.44 4.03 -6.40
C ALA A 8 -10.16 2.94 -5.58
N GLU A 9 -9.94 2.93 -4.26
CA GLU A 9 -10.53 1.97 -3.35
C GLU A 9 -10.90 2.64 -2.03
N ILE A 10 -11.99 2.19 -1.43
CA ILE A 10 -12.31 2.39 -0.01
C ILE A 10 -12.68 1.04 0.56
N MET A 11 -12.12 0.70 1.71
CA MET A 11 -12.44 -0.50 2.47
C MET A 11 -12.77 -0.12 3.92
N GLU A 12 -13.73 -0.82 4.51
CA GLU A 12 -14.01 -0.69 5.93
C GLU A 12 -13.27 -1.78 6.70
N PHE A 13 -12.50 -1.37 7.70
CA PHE A 13 -11.97 -2.23 8.74
C PHE A 13 -12.63 -1.90 10.09
N ASP A 14 -12.35 -2.72 11.11
CA ASP A 14 -12.92 -2.55 12.44
C ASP A 14 -12.58 -1.17 13.02
N ASN A 15 -11.31 -0.77 12.88
CA ASN A 15 -10.78 0.45 13.51
C ASN A 15 -11.01 1.73 12.69
N HIS A 16 -11.05 1.66 11.36
CA HIS A 16 -11.10 2.83 10.47
C HIS A 16 -11.58 2.45 9.06
N PHE A 17 -11.86 3.45 8.21
CA PHE A 17 -11.87 3.20 6.77
C PHE A 17 -10.46 3.37 6.20
N TYR A 18 -10.09 2.46 5.31
CA TYR A 18 -8.90 2.53 4.48
C TYR A 18 -9.28 3.08 3.12
N ALA A 19 -8.43 3.89 2.51
CA ALA A 19 -8.63 4.40 1.16
C ALA A 19 -7.33 4.52 0.39
N GLU A 20 -7.40 4.21 -0.90
CA GLU A 20 -6.27 4.36 -1.82
C GLU A 20 -6.57 5.41 -2.88
N VAL A 21 -5.57 6.26 -3.13
CA VAL A 21 -5.60 7.23 -4.22
C VAL A 21 -4.67 6.73 -5.32
N GLN A 22 -5.13 6.78 -6.58
CA GLN A 22 -4.38 6.31 -7.75
C GLN A 22 -4.19 7.44 -8.76
N GLU A 23 -3.04 7.41 -9.45
CA GLU A 23 -2.83 8.22 -10.62
C GLU A 23 -3.67 7.76 -11.81
N VAL A 24 -4.30 8.69 -12.50
CA VAL A 24 -5.12 8.40 -13.68
C VAL A 24 -4.24 7.93 -14.84
N ASP A 25 -3.11 8.59 -15.07
CA ASP A 25 -2.25 8.33 -16.23
C ASP A 25 -1.41 7.07 -16.06
N SER A 26 -0.64 6.96 -14.97
CA SER A 26 0.30 5.86 -14.76
C SER A 26 -0.35 4.58 -14.21
N LYS A 27 -1.58 4.69 -13.69
CA LYS A 27 -2.29 3.64 -12.92
C LYS A 27 -1.57 3.21 -11.63
N LYS A 28 -0.47 3.86 -11.26
CA LYS A 28 0.20 3.62 -9.99
C LYS A 28 -0.59 4.24 -8.86
N TYR A 29 -0.59 3.55 -7.73
CA TYR A 29 -1.17 4.07 -6.52
C TYR A 29 -0.25 5.13 -5.92
N ALA A 30 -0.86 6.26 -5.60
CA ALA A 30 -0.20 7.47 -5.16
C ALA A 30 0.03 7.44 -3.65
N MET A 31 -1.01 7.16 -2.87
CA MET A 31 -0.94 7.15 -1.40
C MET A 31 -2.10 6.37 -0.79
N GLU A 32 -1.86 5.94 0.45
CA GLU A 32 -2.81 5.24 1.31
C GLU A 32 -3.27 6.19 2.42
N LEU A 33 -4.56 6.12 2.76
CA LEU A 33 -5.22 7.01 3.72
C LEU A 33 -6.03 6.20 4.71
N ILE A 34 -5.99 6.66 5.96
CA ILE A 34 -6.84 6.21 7.05
C ILE A 34 -7.88 7.29 7.31
N VAL A 35 -9.14 6.89 7.41
CA VAL A 35 -10.25 7.78 7.78
C VAL A 35 -10.86 7.28 9.08
N ASP A 36 -10.79 8.12 10.10
CA ASP A 36 -11.39 7.85 11.41
C ASP A 36 -12.92 7.77 11.29
N LYS A 37 -13.52 6.66 11.76
CA LYS A 37 -14.95 6.36 11.59
C LYS A 37 -15.87 7.32 12.35
N ILE A 38 -15.36 7.95 13.41
CA ILE A 38 -16.16 8.78 14.31
C ILE A 38 -16.10 10.25 13.88
N THR A 39 -14.90 10.74 13.63
CA THR A 39 -14.61 12.15 13.36
C THR A 39 -14.52 12.47 11.87
N GLY A 40 -14.31 11.46 11.02
CA GLY A 40 -14.04 11.65 9.60
C GLY A 40 -12.65 12.24 9.32
N ALA A 41 -11.77 12.32 10.32
CA ALA A 41 -10.42 12.82 10.15
C ALA A 41 -9.64 11.91 9.20
N VAL A 42 -8.93 12.52 8.24
CA VAL A 42 -8.13 11.81 7.23
C VAL A 42 -6.65 12.00 7.53
N SER A 43 -5.91 10.90 7.60
CA SER A 43 -4.45 10.90 7.76
C SER A 43 -3.79 9.94 6.78
N PRO A 44 -2.52 10.15 6.42
CA PRO A 44 -1.75 9.12 5.71
C PRO A 44 -1.70 7.82 6.51
N GLU A 45 -1.75 6.69 5.82
CA GLU A 45 -1.44 5.40 6.45
C GLU A 45 0.00 5.41 6.99
N MET A 46 0.18 4.83 8.17
CA MET A 46 1.49 4.67 8.79
C MET A 46 2.31 3.56 8.11
N GLY A 47 3.64 3.61 8.20
CA GLY A 47 4.50 2.56 7.66
C GLY A 47 4.86 2.78 6.17
N PRO A 48 4.63 1.82 5.26
CA PRO A 48 5.09 1.86 3.86
C PRO A 48 4.74 3.14 3.09
N ASN A 49 3.50 3.63 3.19
CA ASN A 49 3.08 4.89 2.61
C ASN A 49 3.93 6.09 3.03
N MET A 50 4.45 6.08 4.26
CA MET A 50 5.26 7.16 4.80
C MET A 50 6.76 6.93 4.57
N MET A 51 7.21 5.67 4.70
CA MET A 51 8.63 5.29 4.74
C MET A 51 9.19 4.82 3.40
N TRP A 52 8.37 4.16 2.57
CA TRP A 52 8.80 3.57 1.30
C TRP A 52 8.24 4.31 0.08
N ASN A 53 7.21 5.13 0.24
CA ASN A 53 6.67 5.93 -0.85
C ASN A 53 7.65 7.04 -1.28
N THR A 54 8.30 6.82 -2.41
CA THR A 54 9.34 7.68 -2.96
C THR A 54 8.82 8.92 -3.68
N LYS A 55 7.51 8.99 -3.97
CA LYS A 55 6.90 10.14 -4.66
C LYS A 55 6.00 10.97 -3.75
N TYR A 56 5.13 10.34 -2.98
CA TYR A 56 4.11 11.03 -2.17
C TYR A 56 4.36 10.98 -0.65
N GLY A 57 5.22 10.06 -0.18
CA GLY A 57 5.55 9.91 1.24
C GLY A 57 6.60 10.90 1.75
N HIS A 58 7.04 10.71 3.00
CA HIS A 58 8.03 11.58 3.62
C HIS A 58 9.34 11.62 2.85
N MET A 59 9.78 10.48 2.31
CA MET A 59 10.99 10.39 1.50
C MET A 59 10.90 11.28 0.26
N GLY A 60 9.77 11.22 -0.47
CA GLY A 60 9.51 12.07 -1.64
C GLY A 60 9.44 13.57 -1.29
N ARG A 61 8.87 13.91 -0.12
CA ARG A 61 8.83 15.30 0.36
C ARG A 61 10.20 15.83 0.78
N MET A 62 10.99 15.02 1.47
CA MET A 62 12.31 15.40 1.99
C MET A 62 13.37 15.53 0.88
N MET A 63 13.31 14.69 -0.15
CA MET A 63 14.17 14.78 -1.32
C MET A 63 13.78 15.92 -2.29
N GLY A 64 12.70 16.64 -1.97
CA GLY A 64 12.11 17.68 -2.78
C GLY A 64 11.42 17.12 -4.03
N TRP A 65 10.34 17.78 -4.45
CA TRP A 65 9.65 17.54 -5.73
C TRP A 65 10.58 17.66 -6.97
N ALA A 66 11.84 18.08 -6.77
CA ALA A 66 12.88 18.20 -7.79
C ALA A 66 13.50 16.86 -8.22
N TYR A 67 13.36 15.79 -7.43
CA TYR A 67 13.77 14.45 -7.85
C TYR A 67 12.62 13.75 -8.58
N ASN A 68 12.51 14.04 -9.87
CA ASN A 68 11.67 13.32 -10.84
C ASN A 68 12.20 11.89 -11.12
N THR A 69 12.86 11.26 -10.15
CA THR A 69 13.26 9.85 -10.20
C THR A 69 12.44 9.12 -9.16
N SER A 70 11.13 9.01 -9.40
CA SER A 70 10.34 8.04 -8.64
C SER A 70 11.00 6.68 -8.82
N THR A 71 11.52 6.09 -7.74
CA THR A 71 12.28 4.84 -7.83
C THR A 71 11.37 3.79 -8.47
N LYS A 72 11.75 3.30 -9.65
CA LYS A 72 11.04 2.18 -10.26
C LYS A 72 11.23 0.97 -9.36
N ASN A 73 10.14 0.28 -9.04
CA ASN A 73 10.21 -1.00 -8.36
C ASN A 73 11.13 -1.93 -9.18
N ARG A 74 12.07 -2.57 -8.47
CA ARG A 74 13.02 -3.54 -9.04
C ARG A 74 12.42 -4.93 -9.12
N ILE A 75 11.42 -5.22 -8.30
CA ILE A 75 10.63 -6.45 -8.36
C ILE A 75 9.29 -6.18 -9.07
N THR A 76 8.75 -7.19 -9.74
CA THR A 76 7.43 -7.15 -10.38
C THR A 76 6.30 -7.37 -9.37
N ALA A 77 5.05 -7.11 -9.78
CA ALA A 77 3.87 -7.39 -8.98
C ALA A 77 3.75 -8.89 -8.65
N GLU A 78 4.09 -9.78 -9.59
CA GLU A 78 4.09 -11.24 -9.39
C GLU A 78 5.15 -11.66 -8.38
N GLN A 79 6.33 -11.05 -8.40
CA GLN A 79 7.37 -11.31 -7.40
C GLN A 79 6.95 -10.80 -6.02
N ALA A 80 6.32 -9.63 -5.94
CA ALA A 80 5.77 -9.11 -4.70
C ALA A 80 4.70 -10.06 -4.13
N LEU A 81 3.78 -10.55 -4.97
CA LEU A 81 2.77 -11.54 -4.62
C LEU A 81 3.38 -12.84 -4.07
N GLN A 82 4.43 -13.34 -4.73
CA GLN A 82 5.15 -14.54 -4.28
C GLN A 82 5.83 -14.33 -2.91
N LEU A 83 6.52 -13.21 -2.72
CA LEU A 83 7.18 -12.89 -1.45
C LEU A 83 6.17 -12.71 -0.32
N ALA A 84 5.06 -12.04 -0.59
CA ALA A 84 3.94 -11.88 0.33
C ALA A 84 3.36 -13.24 0.73
N GLN A 85 3.09 -14.10 -0.25
CA GLN A 85 2.53 -15.43 0.02
C GLN A 85 3.50 -16.30 0.84
N GLN A 86 4.80 -16.29 0.53
CA GLN A 86 5.80 -17.02 1.32
C GLN A 86 5.85 -16.56 2.78
N TYR A 87 5.70 -15.26 3.03
CA TYR A 87 5.59 -14.74 4.38
C TYR A 87 4.31 -15.23 5.08
N LEU A 88 3.16 -15.20 4.40
CA LEU A 88 1.89 -15.64 4.97
C LEU A 88 1.88 -17.15 5.25
N ASP A 89 2.40 -17.98 4.35
CA ASP A 89 2.47 -19.43 4.55
C ASP A 89 3.24 -19.80 5.83
N LYS A 90 4.25 -19.00 6.18
CA LYS A 90 5.07 -19.20 7.39
C LYS A 90 4.42 -18.65 8.66
N ASN A 91 3.77 -17.49 8.59
CA ASN A 91 3.35 -16.73 9.77
C ASN A 91 1.83 -16.80 10.04
N LEU A 92 1.02 -16.99 8.99
CA LEU A 92 -0.44 -17.00 9.02
C LEU A 92 -0.99 -18.07 8.06
N PRO A 93 -0.81 -19.38 8.36
CA PRO A 93 -1.23 -20.45 7.46
C PRO A 93 -2.71 -20.38 7.07
N GLY A 94 -2.98 -20.57 5.78
CA GLY A 94 -4.32 -20.50 5.20
C GLY A 94 -4.77 -19.10 4.77
N VAL A 95 -3.94 -18.07 4.98
CA VAL A 95 -4.15 -16.72 4.44
C VAL A 95 -3.44 -16.58 3.09
N LYS A 96 -4.09 -15.91 2.14
CA LYS A 96 -3.56 -15.66 0.79
C LYS A 96 -3.23 -14.20 0.60
N ALA A 97 -2.13 -13.90 -0.09
CA ALA A 97 -1.91 -12.57 -0.64
C ALA A 97 -2.65 -12.46 -1.98
N VAL A 98 -3.34 -11.35 -2.19
CA VAL A 98 -4.08 -11.06 -3.44
C VAL A 98 -3.91 -9.59 -3.83
N GLU A 99 -4.23 -9.28 -5.09
CA GLU A 99 -4.34 -7.90 -5.60
C GLU A 99 -3.13 -6.98 -5.32
N PRO A 100 -1.97 -7.22 -5.96
CA PRO A 100 -0.80 -6.38 -5.78
C PRO A 100 -0.98 -5.00 -6.40
N HIS A 101 -1.21 -4.00 -5.55
CA HIS A 101 -1.31 -2.59 -5.90
C HIS A 101 0.08 -1.97 -5.98
N GLU A 102 0.48 -1.49 -7.17
CA GLU A 102 1.80 -0.90 -7.38
C GLU A 102 1.86 0.56 -6.92
N PHE A 103 2.66 0.82 -5.88
CA PHE A 103 3.02 2.17 -5.43
C PHE A 103 4.45 2.53 -5.83
N TYR A 104 4.82 3.79 -5.62
CA TYR A 104 6.16 4.29 -5.88
C TYR A 104 7.17 3.84 -4.81
N GLY A 105 7.79 2.67 -5.00
CA GLY A 105 8.82 2.12 -4.11
C GLY A 105 8.40 0.87 -3.35
N TYR A 106 7.13 0.46 -3.47
CA TYR A 106 6.55 -0.69 -2.79
C TYR A 106 5.27 -1.17 -3.49
N TYR A 107 4.76 -2.30 -3.04
CA TYR A 107 3.44 -2.82 -3.37
C TYR A 107 2.66 -3.00 -2.07
N THR A 108 1.36 -2.74 -2.10
CA THR A 108 0.43 -3.18 -1.05
C THR A 108 -0.41 -4.32 -1.60
N LEU A 109 -0.65 -5.33 -0.78
CA LEU A 109 -1.45 -6.50 -1.11
C LEU A 109 -2.49 -6.71 -0.04
N HIS A 110 -3.69 -7.09 -0.46
CA HIS A 110 -4.71 -7.57 0.45
C HIS A 110 -4.37 -8.97 0.93
N THR A 111 -4.76 -9.27 2.17
CA THR A 111 -4.69 -10.63 2.72
C THR A 111 -6.10 -11.21 2.80
N GLU A 112 -6.32 -12.32 2.11
CA GLU A 112 -7.61 -12.99 2.01
C GLU A 112 -7.63 -14.30 2.83
N LYS A 113 -8.71 -14.53 3.56
CA LYS A 113 -9.02 -15.82 4.18
C LYS A 113 -10.47 -16.19 3.87
N ASP A 114 -10.68 -17.41 3.39
CA ASP A 114 -12.01 -17.94 3.04
C ASP A 114 -12.81 -17.02 2.07
N GLY A 115 -12.11 -16.40 1.11
CA GLY A 115 -12.71 -15.49 0.12
C GLY A 115 -13.06 -14.10 0.66
N LYS A 116 -12.60 -13.74 1.87
CA LYS A 116 -12.80 -12.42 2.47
C LYS A 116 -11.48 -11.72 2.71
N ILE A 117 -11.41 -10.43 2.40
CA ILE A 117 -10.26 -9.60 2.81
C ILE A 117 -10.29 -9.48 4.33
N THR A 118 -9.16 -9.77 4.96
CA THR A 118 -8.98 -9.83 6.42
C THR A 118 -7.85 -8.94 6.92
N GLY A 119 -7.14 -8.26 6.03
CA GLY A 119 -5.98 -7.45 6.37
C GLY A 119 -5.17 -7.11 5.13
N MET A 120 -3.99 -6.54 5.35
CA MET A 120 -3.10 -6.08 4.29
C MET A 120 -1.64 -6.26 4.70
N LEU A 121 -0.76 -6.34 3.71
CA LEU A 121 0.67 -6.24 3.90
C LEU A 121 1.32 -5.54 2.72
N SER A 122 2.49 -4.95 2.96
CA SER A 122 3.29 -4.35 1.91
C SER A 122 4.58 -5.10 1.64
N VAL A 123 5.03 -5.07 0.38
CA VAL A 123 6.35 -5.55 -0.04
C VAL A 123 7.16 -4.38 -0.59
N ASN A 124 8.34 -4.15 -0.03
CA ASN A 124 9.27 -3.14 -0.54
C ASN A 124 9.69 -3.49 -1.97
N GLY A 125 9.49 -2.54 -2.89
CA GLY A 125 9.67 -2.76 -4.32
C GLY A 125 11.14 -2.83 -4.75
N VAL A 126 12.08 -2.54 -3.85
CA VAL A 126 13.53 -2.53 -4.14
C VAL A 126 14.22 -3.77 -3.58
N ASN A 127 13.91 -4.16 -2.35
CA ASN A 127 14.62 -5.22 -1.62
C ASN A 127 13.73 -6.40 -1.17
N GLY A 128 12.42 -6.37 -1.44
CA GLY A 128 11.50 -7.44 -1.10
C GLY A 128 11.15 -7.56 0.39
N SER A 129 11.52 -6.58 1.23
CA SER A 129 11.16 -6.59 2.66
C SER A 129 9.65 -6.56 2.84
N ILE A 130 9.13 -7.33 3.80
CA ILE A 130 7.70 -7.42 4.10
C ILE A 130 7.36 -6.53 5.29
N TRP A 131 6.23 -5.83 5.20
CA TRP A 131 5.61 -5.09 6.30
C TRP A 131 4.16 -5.55 6.47
N TYR A 132 3.84 -6.28 7.53
CA TYR A 132 2.46 -6.69 7.83
C TYR A 132 1.69 -5.55 8.53
N HIS A 133 0.46 -5.26 8.11
CA HIS A 133 -0.33 -4.16 8.65
C HIS A 133 -1.20 -4.64 9.81
N SER A 134 -0.69 -4.54 11.04
CA SER A 134 -1.37 -5.04 12.24
C SER A 134 -2.34 -4.05 12.89
N TRP A 135 -2.66 -2.93 12.25
CA TRP A 135 -3.47 -1.84 12.82
C TRP A 135 -4.90 -1.78 12.29
N HIS A 136 -5.24 -2.57 11.27
CA HIS A 136 -6.57 -2.55 10.66
C HIS A 136 -7.67 -3.11 11.57
N GLY A 137 -7.34 -4.01 12.49
CA GLY A 137 -8.29 -4.66 13.41
C GLY A 137 -8.10 -6.16 13.39
#